data_AF-A0A969E3M5-F1
#
_entry.id   AF-A0A969E3M5-F1
#
_cell.length_a   1.000
_cell.length_b   1.000
_cell.length_c   1.000
_cell.angle_alpha   90.00
_cell.angle_beta   90.00
_cell.angle_gamma   90.00
#
_symmetry.space_group_name_H-M   'P 1'
#
loop_
_entity.id
_entity.type
_entity.pdbx_description
1 polymer ?
#
loop_
_entity_poly.entity_id
_entity_poly.type
_entity_poly.pdbx_seq_one_letter_code
_entity_poly.pdbx_strand_id
1 'polypeptide(L)' 'MQGSQLLELIKSLNKHDMRELRKVVRSPYFNQREDVIQLYDFIEKT' A
#
# COMPACT_ATOMS: atom_id res chain seq x y z
N MET A 1 -0.16 12.57 -9.19
CA MET A 1 -0.35 12.84 -7.74
C MET A 1 0.90 13.51 -7.21
N GLN A 2 0.94 14.84 -7.14
CA GLN A 2 2.02 15.59 -6.48
C GLN A 2 1.49 16.11 -5.13
N GLY A 3 2.27 15.94 -4.05
CA GLY A 3 1.92 16.44 -2.71
C GLY A 3 0.94 15.60 -1.88
N SER A 4 0.75 14.31 -2.20
CA SER A 4 -0.06 13.42 -1.34
C SER A 4 0.75 13.01 -0.12
N GLN A 5 0.37 13.53 1.05
CA GLN A 5 0.94 13.15 2.35
C GLN A 5 0.85 11.64 2.60
N LEU A 6 -0.20 10.99 2.09
CA LEU A 6 -0.35 9.53 2.19
C LEU A 6 0.73 8.80 1.39
N LEU A 7 1.06 9.26 0.19
CA LEU A 7 2.11 8.65 -0.63
C LEU A 7 3.48 8.86 0.00
N GLU A 8 3.74 10.04 0.56
CA GLU A 8 4.99 10.32 1.29
C GLU A 8 5.12 9.41 2.51
N LEU A 9 4.04 9.22 3.26
CA LEU A 9 4.01 8.30 4.41
C LEU A 9 4.27 6.85 3.98
N ILE A 10 3.57 6.36 2.97
CA ILE A 10 3.74 4.97 2.50
C ILE A 10 5.16 4.76 1.95
N LYS A 11 5.73 5.74 1.24
CA LYS A 11 7.12 5.66 0.74
C LYS A 11 8.18 5.73 1.83
N SER A 12 7.84 6.26 3.01
CA SER A 12 8.75 6.27 4.17
C SER A 12 8.86 4.92 4.88
N LEU A 13 7.96 3.98 4.58
CA LEU A 13 7.97 2.63 5.16
C LEU A 13 9.19 1.84 4.69
N ASN A 14 9.79 1.08 5.61
CA ASN A 14 10.90 0.20 5.27
C ASN A 14 10.39 -1.10 4.59
N LYS A 15 11.32 -1.93 4.12
CA LYS A 15 11.00 -3.20 3.44
C LYS A 15 10.23 -4.20 4.30
N HIS A 16 10.36 -4.14 5.63
CA HIS A 16 9.62 -4.99 6.54
C HIS A 16 8.16 -4.52 6.62
N ASP A 17 7.97 -3.21 6.84
CA ASP A 17 6.65 -2.60 6.98
C ASP A 17 5.82 -2.71 5.69
N MET A 18 6.46 -2.53 4.52
CA MET A 18 5.82 -2.77 3.23
C MET A 18 5.33 -4.21 3.07
N ARG A 19 6.08 -5.18 3.62
CA ARG A 19 5.72 -6.61 3.57
C ARG A 19 4.51 -6.92 4.44
N GLU A 20 4.46 -6.34 5.64
CA GLU A 20 3.30 -6.48 6.53
C GLU A 20 2.07 -5.78 5.95
N LEU A 21 2.25 -4.57 5.38
CA LEU A 21 1.18 -3.84 4.69
C LEU A 21 0.60 -4.67 3.53
N ARG A 22 1.46 -5.32 2.74
CA ARG A 22 1.03 -6.23 1.66
C ARG A 22 0.13 -7.35 2.17
N LYS A 23 0.46 -7.96 3.31
CA LYS A 23 -0.36 -9.04 3.90
C LYS A 23 -1.74 -8.53 4.29
N VAL A 24 -1.81 -7.33 4.87
CA VAL A 24 -3.08 -6.71 5.27
C VAL A 24 -3.91 -6.33 4.05
N VAL A 25 -3.33 -5.61 3.08
CA VAL A 25 -4.03 -5.11 1.89
C VAL A 25 -4.57 -6.25 1.01
N ARG A 26 -3.83 -7.35 0.89
CA ARG A 26 -4.23 -8.49 0.06
C ARG A 26 -5.03 -9.55 0.83
N SER A 27 -5.19 -9.40 2.14
CA SER A 27 -5.97 -10.36 2.93
C SER A 27 -7.46 -10.12 2.70
N PRO A 28 -8.22 -11.13 2.23
CA PRO A 28 -9.66 -11.01 2.06
C PRO A 28 -10.41 -10.82 3.40
N TYR A 29 -9.75 -11.12 4.52
CA TYR A 29 -10.29 -10.86 5.86
C TYR A 29 -10.21 -9.38 6.24
N PHE A 30 -9.13 -8.70 5.89
CA PHE A 30 -8.90 -7.29 6.26
C PHE A 30 -9.31 -6.30 5.17
N ASN A 31 -9.33 -6.72 3.91
CA ASN A 31 -9.65 -5.87 2.78
C ASN A 31 -10.40 -6.65 1.69
N GLN A 32 -11.57 -6.15 1.30
CA GLN A 32 -12.38 -6.68 0.20
C GLN A 32 -12.38 -5.73 -1.02
N ARG A 33 -11.67 -4.61 -0.92
CA ARG A 33 -11.66 -3.55 -1.93
C ARG A 33 -10.52 -3.74 -2.91
N GLU A 34 -10.89 -4.06 -4.14
CA GLU A 34 -9.96 -4.24 -5.26
C GLU A 34 -9.19 -2.96 -5.60
N ASP A 35 -9.82 -1.78 -5.48
CA ASP A 35 -9.18 -0.50 -5.78
C ASP A 35 -8.04 -0.17 -4.80
N VAL A 36 -8.14 -0.62 -3.55
CA VAL A 36 -7.05 -0.51 -2.56
C VAL A 36 -5.86 -1.41 -2.93
N ILE A 37 -6.13 -2.60 -3.46
CA ILE A 37 -5.09 -3.52 -3.93
C ILE A 37 -4.36 -2.90 -5.14
N GLN A 38 -5.12 -2.35 -6.09
CA GLN A 38 -4.56 -1.68 -7.27
C GLN A 38 -3.72 -0.46 -6.89
N LEU A 39 -4.16 0.34 -5.90
CA LEU A 39 -3.38 1.46 -5.39
C LEU A 39 -2.08 0.99 -4.75
N TYR A 40 -2.11 -0.04 -3.90
CA TYR A 40 -0.90 -0.62 -3.31
C TYR A 40 0.08 -1.10 -4.40
N ASP A 41 -0.42 -1.82 -5.40
CA ASP A 41 0.41 -2.35 -6.49
C ASP A 41 1.02 -1.24 -7.37
N PHE A 42 0.32 -0.11 -7.53
CA PHE A 42 0.86 1.07 -8.21
C PHE A 42 2.01 1.70 -7.40
N ILE A 43 1.83 1.83 -6.07
CA ILE A 43 2.82 2.42 -5.18
C ILE A 43 4.07 1.52 -5.08
N GLU A 44 3.89 0.19 -4.98
CA GLU A 44 5.01 -0.77 -4.88
C GLU A 44 5.90 -0.79 -6.13
N LYS A 45 5.35 -0.43 -7.30
CA LYS A 45 6.08 -0.38 -8.58
C LYS A 45 6.82 0.95 -8.84
N THR A 46 6.58 1.99 -8.03
CA THR A 46 7.13 3.34 -8.22
C THR A 46 8.39 3.54 -7.38
#